data_AF-A0A348MWP7-F1
#
_entry.id   AF-A0A348MWP7-F1
#
_cell.length_a   1.000
_cell.length_b   1.000
_cell.length_c   1.000
_cell.angle_alpha   90.00
_cell.angle_beta   90.00
_cell.angle_gamma   90.00
#
_symmetry.space_group_name_H-M   'P 1'
#
loop_
_entity.id
_entity.type
_entity.pdbx_description
1 polymer ?
#
loop_
_entity_poly.entity_id
_entity_poly.type
_entity_poly.pdbx_seq_one_letter_code
_entity_poly.pdbx_strand_id
1 'polypeptide(L)'
;MVLTPEFTPDNYINGDYFSFFSPQYSPISGTNVAPSFNVTGAQLPSSPEYAVRISKSLGSTELALYGYRGFYKSPSSMTDTGQPYFSALRVYGASAITPFAQGLFNAEFAYYDSTDDEHGSHPQIPNSQARYLLGYEQELIKNLTGSVQWYLEHTTEYAALVSHSLTSEFEPARSRIVVTQRLMYRALQQTLTFNAFNFYSTSDADGYLKFSTDYSPTDDWRLTGVVNVFYGDQPHTFFNQFSDASNAFIRLRLFY
;
A
#
# COMPACT_ATOMS: atom_id res chain seq x y z
N MET A 1 -13.80 -15.69 -11.96
CA MET A 1 -12.86 -16.52 -11.15
C MET A 1 -11.53 -16.54 -11.88
N VAL A 2 -10.45 -16.41 -11.14
CA VAL A 2 -9.08 -16.50 -11.65
C VAL A 2 -8.37 -17.60 -10.85
N LEU A 3 -7.66 -18.46 -11.57
CA LEU A 3 -6.75 -19.45 -11.03
C LEU A 3 -5.34 -19.03 -11.43
N THR A 4 -4.47 -18.88 -10.43
CA THR A 4 -3.06 -18.60 -10.65
C THR A 4 -2.28 -19.86 -10.28
N PRO A 5 -1.82 -20.66 -11.26
CA PRO A 5 -1.18 -21.94 -10.98
C PRO A 5 0.19 -21.79 -10.34
N GLU A 6 0.93 -20.73 -10.68
CA GLU A 6 2.28 -20.44 -10.18
C GLU A 6 2.28 -19.10 -9.44
N PHE A 7 2.80 -19.10 -8.22
CA PHE A 7 2.88 -17.90 -7.39
C PHE A 7 3.77 -16.83 -8.04
N THR A 8 3.25 -15.62 -8.14
CA THR A 8 4.03 -14.43 -8.52
C THR A 8 3.99 -13.42 -7.36
N PRO A 9 5.15 -13.03 -6.82
CA PRO A 9 5.23 -12.00 -5.79
C PRO A 9 5.07 -10.60 -6.38
N ASP A 10 4.73 -9.64 -5.52
CA ASP A 10 4.80 -8.22 -5.85
C ASP A 10 6.26 -7.75 -5.91
N ASN A 11 6.49 -6.55 -6.44
CA ASN A 11 7.77 -5.86 -6.22
C ASN A 11 7.82 -5.40 -4.75
N TYR A 12 8.61 -6.09 -3.93
CA TYR A 12 8.80 -5.77 -2.52
C TYR A 12 10.16 -5.11 -2.25
N ILE A 13 10.26 -4.41 -1.13
CA ILE A 13 11.52 -3.82 -0.68
C ILE A 13 12.43 -4.95 -0.19
N ASN A 14 13.59 -5.07 -0.82
CA ASN A 14 14.46 -6.21 -0.63
C ASN A 14 15.92 -5.82 -0.31
N GLY A 15 16.20 -4.52 -0.11
CA GLY A 15 17.55 -4.02 0.17
C GLY A 15 18.39 -3.66 -1.06
N ASP A 16 17.95 -3.93 -2.30
CA ASP A 16 18.77 -3.65 -3.50
C ASP A 16 18.84 -2.15 -3.83
N TYR A 17 17.71 -1.45 -3.71
CA TYR A 17 17.57 -0.04 -4.08
C TYR A 17 17.24 0.87 -2.89
N PHE A 18 16.52 0.34 -1.91
CA PHE A 18 16.10 1.06 -0.72
C PHE A 18 16.62 0.34 0.51
N SER A 19 17.22 1.09 1.43
CA SER A 19 17.34 0.63 2.81
C SER A 19 15.96 0.66 3.47
N PHE A 20 15.74 -0.22 4.43
CA PHE A 20 14.47 -0.39 5.13
C PHE A 20 14.73 -0.65 6.61
N PHE A 21 13.76 -0.31 7.44
CA PHE A 21 13.84 -0.60 8.86
C PHE A 21 13.58 -2.10 9.11
N SER A 22 14.37 -2.71 9.98
CA SER A 22 14.11 -4.05 10.50
C SER A 22 14.48 -4.12 11.98
N PRO A 23 13.52 -4.50 12.85
CA PRO A 23 13.77 -4.57 14.29
C PRO A 23 14.80 -5.65 14.65
N GLN A 24 15.02 -6.64 13.78
CA GLN A 24 16.00 -7.70 14.01
C GLN A 24 17.45 -7.23 13.83
N TYR A 25 17.68 -6.35 12.84
CA TYR A 25 19.01 -5.84 12.55
C TYR A 25 19.34 -4.56 13.32
N SER A 26 18.32 -3.80 13.74
CA SER A 26 18.49 -2.55 14.48
C SER A 26 17.48 -2.40 15.64
N PRO A 27 17.50 -3.32 16.63
CA PRO A 27 16.52 -3.33 17.73
C PRO A 27 16.65 -2.15 18.69
N ILE A 28 17.75 -1.40 18.65
CA ILE A 28 18.03 -0.31 19.60
C ILE A 28 18.14 1.04 18.89
N SER A 29 18.78 1.05 17.72
CA SER A 29 19.12 2.28 17.01
C SER A 29 18.06 2.74 16.01
N GLY A 30 17.06 1.90 15.67
CA GLY A 30 16.02 2.31 14.73
C GLY A 30 16.52 2.55 13.30
N THR A 31 17.74 2.11 12.98
CA THR A 31 18.41 2.45 11.72
C THR A 31 17.96 1.55 10.59
N ASN A 32 17.84 2.14 9.40
CA ASN A 32 17.61 1.37 8.19
C ASN A 32 18.82 0.50 7.86
N VAL A 33 18.52 -0.65 7.27
CA VAL A 33 19.49 -1.62 6.77
C VAL A 33 19.16 -1.94 5.32
N ALA A 34 20.15 -2.40 4.55
CA ALA A 34 19.96 -2.83 3.17
C ALA A 34 20.57 -4.22 2.91
N PRO A 35 20.23 -5.26 3.72
CA PRO A 35 20.65 -6.60 3.40
C PRO A 35 19.84 -7.05 2.19
N SER A 36 20.47 -7.04 1.01
CA SER A 36 19.86 -7.61 -0.19
C SER A 36 19.38 -9.03 0.10
N PHE A 37 18.09 -9.30 -0.13
CA PHE A 37 17.53 -10.64 -0.01
C PHE A 37 16.58 -10.93 -1.16
N ASN A 38 16.45 -12.20 -1.50
CA ASN A 38 15.44 -12.68 -2.42
C ASN A 38 14.90 -14.00 -1.90
N VAL A 39 13.57 -14.13 -1.85
CA VAL A 39 12.92 -15.38 -1.43
C VAL A 39 12.98 -16.37 -2.59
N THR A 40 13.66 -17.51 -2.38
CA THR A 40 13.86 -18.53 -3.42
C THR A 40 13.65 -19.94 -2.85
N GLY A 41 13.49 -20.92 -3.73
CA GLY A 41 13.45 -22.33 -3.35
C GLY A 41 12.27 -22.67 -2.44
N ALA A 42 12.56 -23.25 -1.27
CA ALA A 42 11.56 -23.82 -0.38
C ALA A 42 10.62 -22.77 0.28
N GLN A 43 11.02 -21.50 0.32
CA GLN A 43 10.23 -20.42 0.90
C GLN A 43 9.24 -19.78 -0.10
N LEU A 44 9.31 -20.17 -1.38
CA LEU A 44 8.31 -19.78 -2.36
C LEU A 44 7.09 -20.70 -2.27
N PRO A 45 5.86 -20.14 -2.28
CA PRO A 45 4.66 -20.95 -2.38
C PRO A 45 4.64 -21.79 -3.66
N SER A 46 4.34 -23.08 -3.51
CA SER A 46 4.18 -24.02 -4.61
C SER A 46 2.72 -24.34 -4.93
N SER A 47 1.79 -23.85 -4.11
CA SER A 47 0.35 -24.09 -4.29
C SER A 47 -0.29 -23.00 -5.16
N PRO A 48 -1.33 -23.36 -5.93
CA PRO A 48 -2.07 -22.38 -6.73
C PRO A 48 -2.87 -21.41 -5.86
N GLU A 49 -3.15 -20.24 -6.43
CA GLU A 49 -3.99 -19.21 -5.81
C GLU A 49 -5.33 -19.11 -6.52
N TYR A 50 -6.37 -18.82 -5.75
CA TYR A 50 -7.75 -18.74 -6.21
C TYR A 50 -8.32 -17.38 -5.88
N ALA A 51 -8.90 -16.72 -6.88
CA ALA A 51 -9.63 -15.47 -6.70
C ALA A 51 -11.01 -15.52 -7.34
N VAL A 52 -12.02 -15.04 -6.63
CA VAL A 52 -13.39 -14.91 -7.09
C VAL A 52 -13.85 -13.47 -6.86
N ARG A 53 -14.47 -12.90 -7.88
CA ARG A 53 -15.20 -11.62 -7.82
C ARG A 53 -16.60 -11.85 -8.37
N ILE A 54 -17.61 -11.42 -7.63
CA ILE A 54 -19.00 -11.39 -8.07
C ILE A 54 -19.45 -9.93 -7.96
N SER A 55 -19.94 -9.35 -9.04
CA SER A 55 -20.35 -7.96 -9.08
C SER A 55 -21.76 -7.80 -9.63
N LYS A 56 -22.45 -6.75 -9.17
CA LYS A 56 -23.79 -6.39 -9.63
C LYS A 56 -23.98 -4.88 -9.59
N SER A 57 -24.54 -4.33 -10.65
CA SER A 57 -25.00 -2.95 -10.68
C SER A 57 -26.47 -2.87 -10.22
N LEU A 58 -26.75 -1.97 -9.28
CA LEU A 58 -28.08 -1.63 -8.78
C LEU A 58 -28.32 -0.15 -9.02
N GLY A 59 -29.04 0.19 -10.10
CA GLY A 59 -29.16 1.57 -10.54
C GLY A 59 -27.78 2.15 -10.90
N SER A 60 -27.41 3.25 -10.25
CA SER A 60 -26.10 3.91 -10.42
C SER A 60 -25.00 3.35 -9.51
N THR A 61 -25.30 2.38 -8.64
CA THR A 61 -24.34 1.81 -7.69
C THR A 61 -23.80 0.50 -8.21
N GLU A 62 -22.48 0.33 -8.25
CA GLU A 62 -21.81 -0.96 -8.46
C GLU A 62 -21.43 -1.57 -7.12
N LEU A 63 -21.82 -2.82 -6.89
CA LEU A 63 -21.44 -3.62 -5.73
C LEU A 63 -20.59 -4.80 -6.19
N ALA A 64 -19.61 -5.19 -5.39
CA ALA A 64 -18.85 -6.42 -5.61
C ALA A 64 -18.51 -7.13 -4.30
N LEU A 65 -18.40 -8.46 -4.38
CA LEU A 65 -17.89 -9.34 -3.35
C LEU A 65 -16.64 -10.05 -3.87
N TYR A 66 -15.66 -10.22 -2.99
CA TYR A 66 -14.36 -10.78 -3.29
C TYR A 66 -14.06 -11.95 -2.35
N GLY A 67 -13.45 -12.99 -2.90
CA GLY A 67 -12.88 -14.10 -2.15
C GLY A 67 -11.51 -14.43 -2.73
N TYR A 68 -10.50 -14.57 -1.88
CA TYR A 68 -9.16 -14.97 -2.26
C TYR A 68 -8.62 -16.02 -1.31
N ARG A 69 -7.89 -16.99 -1.84
CA ARG A 69 -7.10 -17.96 -1.09
C ARG A 69 -5.77 -18.15 -1.81
N GLY A 70 -4.69 -17.87 -1.11
CA GLY A 70 -3.34 -17.93 -1.65
C GLY A 70 -2.36 -17.51 -0.57
N PHE A 71 -1.50 -16.54 -0.90
CA PHE A 71 -0.44 -16.07 -0.02
C PHE A 71 -0.40 -14.55 0.01
N TYR A 72 0.24 -13.98 1.03
CA TYR A 72 0.68 -12.59 0.97
C TYR A 72 1.60 -12.40 -0.23
N LYS A 73 1.51 -11.25 -0.90
CA LYS A 73 2.27 -10.96 -2.11
C LYS A 73 3.63 -10.33 -1.85
N SER A 74 3.88 -9.88 -0.62
CA SER A 74 5.19 -9.47 -0.13
C SER A 74 5.65 -10.44 0.96
N PRO A 75 6.96 -10.72 1.07
CA PRO A 75 7.49 -11.68 2.03
C PRO A 75 7.66 -11.03 3.41
N SER A 76 6.54 -10.60 3.99
CA SER A 76 6.49 -9.96 5.31
C SER A 76 6.40 -10.98 6.45
N SER A 77 6.78 -12.24 6.20
CA SER A 77 6.81 -13.30 7.21
C SER A 77 8.21 -13.90 7.32
N MET A 78 8.54 -14.45 8.48
CA MET A 78 9.86 -15.03 8.71
C MET A 78 9.81 -16.36 9.43
N THR A 79 10.70 -17.29 9.04
CA THR A 79 10.89 -18.56 9.75
C THR A 79 11.64 -18.37 11.07
N ASP A 80 11.60 -19.38 11.95
CA ASP A 80 12.40 -19.42 13.18
C ASP A 80 13.92 -19.26 12.94
N THR A 81 14.38 -19.62 11.73
CA THR A 81 15.78 -19.49 11.29
C THR A 81 16.09 -18.14 10.63
N GLY A 82 15.15 -17.20 10.64
CA GLY A 82 15.33 -15.85 10.12
C GLY A 82 15.17 -15.69 8.61
N GLN A 83 14.55 -16.66 7.91
CA GLN A 83 14.39 -16.61 6.46
C GLN A 83 13.03 -16.00 6.08
N PRO A 84 13.01 -14.97 5.21
CA PRO A 84 11.75 -14.37 4.76
C PRO A 84 10.97 -15.33 3.85
N TYR A 85 9.64 -15.34 3.98
CA TYR A 85 8.74 -16.15 3.16
C TYR A 85 7.37 -15.49 2.99
N PHE A 86 6.53 -16.07 2.13
CA PHE A 86 5.16 -15.61 1.89
C PHE A 86 4.17 -16.48 2.66
N SER A 87 3.55 -15.94 3.70
CA SER A 87 2.58 -16.66 4.52
C SER A 87 1.25 -16.86 3.80
N ALA A 88 0.54 -17.93 4.17
CA ALA A 88 -0.76 -18.25 3.61
C ALA A 88 -1.83 -17.25 4.08
N LEU A 89 -2.72 -16.91 3.14
CA LEU A 89 -3.71 -15.85 3.32
C LEU A 89 -5.04 -16.24 2.69
N ARG A 90 -6.13 -15.94 3.41
CA ARG A 90 -7.47 -15.86 2.83
C ARG A 90 -7.98 -14.42 2.95
N VAL A 91 -8.68 -13.94 1.94
CA VAL A 91 -9.30 -12.61 1.98
C VAL A 91 -10.77 -12.72 1.62
N TYR A 92 -11.60 -12.07 2.41
CA TYR A 92 -13.03 -11.90 2.15
C TYR A 92 -13.32 -10.41 2.09
N GLY A 93 -13.88 -9.93 0.99
CA GLY A 93 -14.07 -8.50 0.81
C GLY A 93 -15.38 -8.12 0.14
N ALA A 94 -15.71 -6.85 0.25
CA ALA A 94 -16.83 -6.22 -0.41
C ALA A 94 -16.45 -4.80 -0.84
N SER A 95 -17.00 -4.34 -1.95
CA SER A 95 -16.86 -2.94 -2.38
C SER A 95 -18.18 -2.39 -2.92
N ALA A 96 -18.32 -1.07 -2.82
CA ALA A 96 -19.40 -0.30 -3.39
C ALA A 96 -18.82 0.97 -4.04
N ILE A 97 -19.29 1.29 -5.24
CA ILE A 97 -18.96 2.54 -5.93
C ILE A 97 -20.27 3.15 -6.42
N THR A 98 -20.48 4.43 -6.15
CA THR A 98 -21.71 5.12 -6.55
C THR A 98 -21.49 6.62 -6.77
N PRO A 99 -22.15 7.24 -7.76
CA PRO A 99 -22.25 8.69 -7.82
C PRO A 99 -22.90 9.22 -6.54
N PHE A 100 -22.30 10.24 -5.93
CA PHE A 100 -22.82 10.89 -4.74
C PHE A 100 -22.58 12.40 -4.81
N ALA A 101 -23.67 13.17 -4.69
CA ALA A 101 -23.68 14.61 -4.93
C ALA A 101 -23.07 14.97 -6.30
N GLN A 102 -21.97 15.72 -6.32
CA GLN A 102 -21.28 16.16 -7.55
C GLN A 102 -20.08 15.28 -7.91
N GLY A 103 -19.92 14.14 -7.25
CA GLY A 103 -18.72 13.31 -7.34
C GLY A 103 -19.01 11.81 -7.32
N LEU A 104 -17.94 11.05 -7.14
CA LEU A 104 -17.95 9.60 -7.04
C LEU A 104 -17.49 9.19 -5.63
N PHE A 105 -18.29 8.37 -4.97
CA PHE A 105 -17.96 7.79 -3.68
C PHE A 105 -17.63 6.31 -3.85
N ASN A 106 -16.59 5.85 -3.17
CA ASN A 106 -16.23 4.44 -3.08
C ASN A 106 -16.03 4.00 -1.63
N ALA A 107 -16.46 2.79 -1.32
CA ALA A 107 -16.25 2.15 -0.03
C ALA A 107 -15.82 0.70 -0.23
N GLU A 108 -14.81 0.26 0.50
CA GLU A 108 -14.31 -1.10 0.47
C GLU A 108 -14.07 -1.62 1.89
N PHE A 109 -14.31 -2.91 2.06
CA PHE A 109 -13.99 -3.68 3.24
C PHE A 109 -13.28 -4.96 2.83
N ALA A 110 -12.25 -5.35 3.57
CA ALA A 110 -11.60 -6.64 3.42
C ALA A 110 -11.19 -7.20 4.78
N TYR A 111 -11.50 -8.46 5.02
CA TYR A 111 -10.94 -9.24 6.13
C TYR A 111 -9.81 -10.11 5.61
N TYR A 112 -8.61 -9.84 6.11
CA TYR A 112 -7.39 -10.61 5.85
C TYR A 112 -7.27 -11.64 6.97
N ASP A 113 -7.46 -12.90 6.62
CA ASP A 113 -7.35 -14.06 7.49
C ASP A 113 -5.95 -14.68 7.29
N SER A 114 -5.03 -14.36 8.20
CA SER A 114 -3.66 -14.86 8.17
C SER A 114 -3.61 -16.28 8.70
N THR A 115 -3.64 -17.26 7.80
CA THR A 115 -3.88 -18.66 8.20
C THR A 115 -2.65 -19.35 8.77
N ASP A 116 -1.47 -18.75 8.63
CA ASP A 116 -0.25 -19.26 9.28
C ASP A 116 -0.11 -18.76 10.74
N ASP A 117 -0.91 -17.78 11.17
CA ASP A 117 -0.95 -17.28 12.55
C ASP A 117 -2.38 -16.91 12.99
N GLU A 118 -3.27 -17.92 13.03
CA GLU A 118 -4.70 -17.73 13.33
C GLU A 118 -4.98 -17.08 14.70
N HIS A 119 -4.03 -17.15 15.64
CA HIS A 119 -4.17 -16.61 17.00
C HIS A 119 -3.33 -15.34 17.24
N GLY A 120 -2.59 -14.86 16.25
CA GLY A 120 -1.78 -13.66 16.39
C GLY A 120 -0.59 -13.80 17.34
N SER A 121 -0.16 -15.03 17.65
CA SER A 121 0.87 -15.31 18.65
C SER A 121 2.27 -15.41 18.05
N HIS A 122 2.41 -15.27 16.73
CA HIS A 122 3.69 -15.32 16.03
C HIS A 122 3.98 -13.95 15.39
N PRO A 123 4.63 -13.02 16.09
CA PRO A 123 4.89 -11.65 15.62
C PRO A 123 5.67 -11.56 14.30
N GLN A 124 6.35 -12.65 13.92
CA GLN A 124 7.05 -12.76 12.65
C GLN A 124 6.12 -13.04 11.47
N ILE A 125 4.82 -13.20 11.68
CA ILE A 125 3.80 -13.44 10.67
C ILE A 125 2.77 -12.30 10.79
N PRO A 126 2.32 -11.68 9.68
CA PRO A 126 1.27 -10.67 9.73
C PRO A 126 0.04 -11.23 10.43
N ASN A 127 -0.46 -10.52 11.42
CA ASN A 127 -1.69 -10.87 12.12
C ASN A 127 -2.91 -10.70 11.19
N SER A 128 -4.03 -11.33 11.53
CA SER A 128 -5.30 -11.09 10.84
C SER A 128 -5.74 -9.63 10.98
N GLN A 129 -6.37 -9.10 9.92
CA GLN A 129 -6.70 -7.68 9.83
C GLN A 129 -8.08 -7.44 9.22
N ALA A 130 -8.82 -6.49 9.79
CA ALA A 130 -9.94 -5.85 9.14
C ALA A 130 -9.47 -4.55 8.48
N ARG A 131 -9.67 -4.43 7.17
CA ARG A 131 -9.26 -3.28 6.37
C ARG A 131 -10.47 -2.56 5.80
N TYR A 132 -10.44 -1.24 5.86
CA TYR A 132 -11.50 -0.37 5.39
C TYR A 132 -10.92 0.73 4.52
N LEU A 133 -11.63 1.08 3.45
CA LEU A 133 -11.26 2.17 2.55
C LEU A 133 -12.51 2.96 2.19
N LEU A 134 -12.50 4.26 2.43
CA LEU A 134 -13.53 5.19 1.99
C LEU A 134 -12.88 6.24 1.10
N GLY A 135 -13.45 6.53 -0.06
CA GLY A 135 -12.93 7.53 -0.98
C GLY A 135 -14.03 8.39 -1.59
N TYR A 136 -13.65 9.63 -1.90
CA TYR A 136 -14.51 10.58 -2.60
C TYR A 136 -13.68 11.39 -3.58
N GLU A 137 -14.17 11.50 -4.82
CA GLU A 137 -13.56 12.31 -5.87
C GLU A 137 -14.61 13.21 -6.53
N GLN A 138 -14.27 14.47 -6.79
CA GLN A 138 -15.13 15.40 -7.52
C GLN A 138 -14.31 16.42 -8.32
N GLU A 139 -14.92 16.97 -9.37
CA GLU A 139 -14.42 18.19 -10.01
C GLU A 139 -14.80 19.39 -9.15
N LEU A 140 -13.82 20.02 -8.51
CA LEU A 140 -14.01 21.13 -7.56
C LEU A 140 -14.33 22.44 -8.27
N ILE A 141 -13.56 22.71 -9.33
CA ILE A 141 -13.76 23.78 -10.31
C ILE A 141 -13.34 23.23 -11.67
N LYS A 142 -13.65 23.95 -12.75
CA LYS A 142 -13.31 23.53 -14.11
C LYS A 142 -11.85 23.08 -14.22
N ASN A 143 -11.66 21.83 -14.64
CA ASN A 143 -10.39 21.14 -14.82
C ASN A 143 -9.57 20.87 -13.53
N LEU A 144 -10.09 21.17 -12.34
CA LEU A 144 -9.46 20.83 -11.05
C LEU A 144 -10.26 19.72 -10.37
N THR A 145 -9.72 18.51 -10.36
CA THR A 145 -10.27 17.37 -9.63
C THR A 145 -9.60 17.26 -8.27
N GLY A 146 -10.40 17.11 -7.21
CA GLY A 146 -9.91 16.80 -5.87
C GLY A 146 -10.43 15.44 -5.43
N SER A 147 -9.56 14.67 -4.77
CA SER A 147 -9.95 13.41 -4.13
C SER A 147 -9.33 13.24 -2.75
N VAL A 148 -10.09 12.57 -1.90
CA VAL A 148 -9.68 12.19 -0.54
C VAL A 148 -10.00 10.73 -0.35
N GLN A 149 -9.07 9.99 0.26
CA GLN A 149 -9.28 8.61 0.69
C GLN A 149 -8.88 8.46 2.14
N TRP A 150 -9.68 7.74 2.92
CA TRP A 150 -9.39 7.33 4.27
C TRP A 150 -9.24 5.81 4.29
N TYR A 151 -8.11 5.32 4.79
CA TYR A 151 -7.77 3.90 4.85
C TYR A 151 -7.43 3.52 6.28
N LEU A 152 -7.99 2.40 6.76
CA LEU A 152 -7.76 1.85 8.10
C LEU A 152 -7.38 0.38 7.99
N GLU A 153 -6.30 0.01 8.68
CA GLU A 153 -5.92 -1.38 8.95
C GLU A 153 -6.08 -1.64 10.45
N HIS A 154 -6.97 -2.56 10.83
CA HIS A 154 -7.20 -2.93 12.23
C HIS A 154 -6.72 -4.36 12.49
N THR A 155 -5.70 -4.51 13.32
CA THR A 155 -5.16 -5.81 13.75
C THR A 155 -6.09 -6.45 14.79
N THR A 156 -6.59 -7.65 14.50
CA THR A 156 -7.61 -8.32 15.32
C THR A 156 -7.04 -8.82 16.64
N GLU A 157 -5.96 -9.58 16.58
CA GLU A 157 -5.32 -10.21 17.74
C GLU A 157 -4.13 -9.39 18.25
N TYR A 158 -4.32 -8.08 18.37
CA TYR A 158 -3.23 -7.15 18.72
C TYR A 158 -2.61 -7.41 20.10
N ALA A 159 -3.42 -7.85 21.07
CA ALA A 159 -2.90 -8.16 22.41
C ALA A 159 -1.94 -9.37 22.38
N ALA A 160 -2.26 -10.39 21.59
CA ALA A 160 -1.40 -11.55 21.39
C ALA A 160 -0.11 -11.18 20.64
N LEU A 161 -0.22 -10.32 19.61
CA LEU A 161 0.93 -9.80 18.88
C LEU A 161 1.92 -9.12 19.83
N VAL A 162 1.43 -8.16 20.61
CA VAL A 162 2.28 -7.38 21.53
C VAL A 162 2.85 -8.25 22.65
N SER A 163 2.09 -9.21 23.19
CA SER A 163 2.57 -10.05 24.31
C SER A 163 3.65 -11.05 23.89
N HIS A 164 3.73 -11.40 22.61
CA HIS A 164 4.73 -12.33 22.08
C HIS A 164 5.87 -11.63 21.32
N SER A 165 5.73 -10.32 21.03
CA SER A 165 6.77 -9.55 20.35
C SER A 165 7.94 -9.23 21.27
N LEU A 166 9.15 -9.52 20.78
CA LEU A 166 10.40 -9.13 21.44
C LEU A 166 10.72 -7.64 21.26
N THR A 167 10.01 -6.97 20.35
CA THR A 167 10.23 -5.57 19.96
C THR A 167 8.88 -4.86 19.85
N SER A 168 8.08 -4.98 20.91
CA SER A 168 6.71 -4.46 21.01
C SER A 168 6.58 -2.96 20.69
N GLU A 169 7.64 -2.19 20.92
CA GLU A 169 7.74 -0.76 20.64
C GLU A 169 7.79 -0.41 19.15
N PHE A 170 8.15 -1.37 18.29
CA PHE A 170 8.18 -1.22 16.83
C PHE A 170 7.01 -1.91 16.14
N GLU A 171 6.13 -2.58 16.90
CA GLU A 171 4.93 -3.17 16.34
C GLU A 171 3.99 -2.06 15.81
N PRO A 172 3.34 -2.27 14.65
CA PRO A 172 2.40 -1.30 14.12
C PRO A 172 1.31 -0.97 15.14
N ALA A 173 0.76 0.25 15.08
CA ALA A 173 -0.40 0.59 15.88
C ALA A 173 -1.55 -0.39 15.60
N ARG A 174 -2.34 -0.74 16.63
CA ARG A 174 -3.51 -1.63 16.50
C ARG A 174 -4.43 -1.22 15.35
N SER A 175 -4.60 0.09 15.18
CA SER A 175 -5.34 0.71 14.09
C SER A 175 -4.42 1.67 13.37
N ARG A 176 -3.92 1.27 12.20
CA ARG A 176 -3.13 2.15 11.33
C ARG A 176 -4.06 2.91 10.41
N ILE A 177 -3.97 4.23 10.39
CA ILE A 177 -4.89 5.10 9.65
C ILE A 177 -4.10 5.99 8.71
N VAL A 178 -4.37 5.86 7.40
CA VAL A 178 -3.76 6.69 6.35
C VAL A 178 -4.84 7.52 5.67
N VAL A 179 -4.61 8.84 5.60
CA VAL A 179 -5.43 9.75 4.80
C VAL A 179 -4.64 10.14 3.56
N THR A 180 -5.25 9.93 2.41
CA THR A 180 -4.71 10.32 1.11
C THR A 180 -5.45 11.56 0.63
N GLN A 181 -4.72 12.56 0.13
CA GLN A 181 -5.29 13.69 -0.58
C GLN A 181 -4.65 13.82 -1.96
N ARG A 182 -5.45 14.18 -2.96
CA ARG A 182 -4.97 14.42 -4.31
C ARG A 182 -5.66 15.62 -4.92
N LEU A 183 -4.88 16.44 -5.64
CA LEU A 183 -5.37 17.50 -6.51
C LEU A 183 -4.76 17.30 -7.90
N MET A 184 -5.62 17.26 -8.92
CA MET A 184 -5.20 17.22 -10.33
C MET A 184 -5.77 18.42 -11.05
N TYR A 185 -4.92 19.26 -11.63
CA TYR A 185 -5.32 20.39 -12.45
C TYR A 185 -4.86 20.20 -13.89
N ARG A 186 -5.79 20.27 -14.85
CA ARG A 186 -5.51 20.19 -16.29
C ARG A 186 -5.64 21.57 -16.94
N ALA A 187 -4.56 22.09 -17.48
CA ALA A 187 -4.48 23.38 -18.15
C ALA A 187 -4.14 23.21 -19.64
N LEU A 188 -4.21 24.31 -20.40
CA LEU A 188 -3.78 24.38 -21.80
C LEU A 188 -4.37 23.25 -22.66
N GLN A 189 -5.70 23.11 -22.66
CA GLN A 189 -6.39 22.06 -23.41
C GLN A 189 -5.85 20.65 -23.07
N GLN A 190 -5.53 20.43 -21.79
CA GLN A 190 -5.01 19.18 -21.23
C GLN A 190 -3.58 18.82 -21.68
N THR A 191 -2.86 19.74 -22.32
CA THR A 191 -1.44 19.57 -22.62
C THR A 191 -0.55 19.81 -21.40
N LEU A 192 -1.06 20.45 -20.35
CA LEU A 192 -0.35 20.68 -19.08
C LEU A 192 -1.17 20.08 -17.93
N THR A 193 -0.60 19.15 -17.18
CA THR A 193 -1.23 18.56 -16.00
C THR A 193 -0.35 18.76 -14.77
N PHE A 194 -0.94 19.30 -13.72
CA PHE A 194 -0.36 19.33 -12.38
C PHE A 194 -1.04 18.28 -11.53
N ASN A 195 -0.27 17.53 -10.75
CA ASN A 195 -0.78 16.53 -9.83
C ASN A 195 -0.03 16.63 -8.50
N ALA A 196 -0.76 16.97 -7.44
CA ALA A 196 -0.27 16.92 -6.06
C ALA A 196 -0.94 15.74 -5.36
N PHE A 197 -0.15 14.96 -4.64
CA PHE A 197 -0.60 13.76 -3.95
C PHE A 197 0.08 13.70 -2.58
N ASN A 198 -0.67 13.43 -1.52
CA ASN A 198 -0.14 13.29 -0.17
C ASN A 198 -0.74 12.07 0.53
N PHE A 199 0.09 11.14 0.98
CA PHE A 199 -0.29 10.18 2.01
C PHE A 199 0.14 10.72 3.37
N TYR A 200 -0.74 10.61 4.36
CA TYR A 200 -0.40 10.92 5.75
C TYR A 200 -0.95 9.85 6.68
N SER A 201 -0.07 9.16 7.40
CA SER A 201 -0.42 8.23 8.46
C SER A 201 -0.66 9.01 9.75
N THR A 202 -1.90 9.04 10.22
CA THR A 202 -2.23 9.68 11.51
C THR A 202 -1.80 8.85 12.70
N SER A 203 -1.66 7.53 12.54
CA SER A 203 -1.17 6.63 13.61
C SER A 203 0.33 6.71 13.78
N ASP A 204 1.06 6.90 12.68
CA ASP A 204 2.53 6.87 12.67
C ASP A 204 3.15 8.28 12.60
N ALA A 205 2.31 9.31 12.42
CA ALA A 205 2.69 10.70 12.25
C ALA A 205 3.73 10.93 11.12
N ASP A 206 3.61 10.18 10.03
CA ASP A 206 4.50 10.24 8.88
C ASP A 206 3.74 10.31 7.54
N GLY A 207 4.44 10.54 6.44
CA GLY A 207 3.80 10.68 5.14
C GLY A 207 4.74 10.78 3.95
N TYR A 208 4.10 10.80 2.78
CA TYR A 208 4.75 10.92 1.49
C TYR A 208 3.99 11.91 0.61
N LEU A 209 4.66 13.00 0.24
CA LEU A 209 4.18 14.02 -0.67
C LEU A 209 4.83 13.82 -2.04
N LYS A 210 4.01 13.80 -3.08
CA LYS A 210 4.43 13.81 -4.47
C LYS A 210 3.78 14.95 -5.21
N PHE A 211 4.61 15.79 -5.82
CA PHE A 211 4.18 16.77 -6.80
C PHE A 211 4.73 16.40 -8.17
N SER A 212 3.89 16.41 -9.19
CA SER A 212 4.32 16.22 -10.57
C SER A 212 3.66 17.22 -11.51
N THR A 213 4.43 17.63 -12.52
CA THR A 213 3.97 18.44 -13.64
C THR A 213 4.32 17.73 -14.92
N ASP A 214 3.34 17.53 -15.79
CA ASP A 214 3.49 16.91 -17.10
C ASP A 214 3.08 17.92 -18.18
N TYR A 215 3.98 18.20 -19.13
CA TYR A 215 3.74 19.06 -20.29
C TYR A 215 3.96 18.28 -21.59
N SER A 216 2.92 18.21 -22.42
CA SER A 216 2.85 17.44 -23.67
C SER A 216 2.03 18.25 -24.69
N PRO A 217 2.59 19.31 -25.30
CA PRO A 217 1.87 20.17 -26.25
C PRO A 217 1.64 19.51 -27.61
N THR A 218 2.47 18.55 -27.98
CA THR A 218 2.29 17.68 -29.16
C THR A 218 2.34 16.22 -28.72
N ASP A 219 2.08 15.32 -29.67
CA ASP A 219 2.16 13.87 -29.44
C ASP A 219 3.59 13.32 -29.54
N ASP A 220 4.56 14.15 -29.96
CA ASP A 220 5.94 13.71 -30.23
C ASP A 220 6.85 13.74 -29.01
N TRP A 221 6.50 14.52 -27.98
CA TRP A 221 7.32 14.63 -26.78
C TRP A 221 6.54 15.00 -25.52
N ARG A 222 7.13 14.66 -24.37
CA ARG A 222 6.62 15.02 -23.05
C ARG A 222 7.77 15.37 -22.09
N LEU A 223 7.60 16.47 -21.38
CA LEU A 223 8.46 16.87 -20.27
C LEU A 223 7.71 16.67 -18.94
N THR A 224 8.28 15.87 -18.05
CA THR A 224 7.75 15.62 -16.70
C THR A 224 8.74 16.16 -15.67
N GLY A 225 8.28 17.00 -14.74
CA GLY A 225 8.99 17.33 -13.50
C GLY A 225 8.33 16.64 -12.31
N VAL A 226 9.11 16.05 -11.40
CA VAL A 226 8.60 15.35 -10.23
C VAL A 226 9.42 15.73 -8.99
N VAL A 227 8.72 15.89 -7.87
CA VAL A 227 9.28 16.05 -6.52
C VAL A 227 8.62 15.02 -5.61
N ASN A 228 9.45 14.29 -4.88
CA ASN A 228 9.09 13.24 -3.93
C ASN A 228 9.66 13.63 -2.56
N VAL A 229 8.81 13.74 -1.54
CA VAL A 229 9.23 14.09 -0.17
C VAL A 229 8.61 13.09 0.80
N PHE A 230 9.46 12.33 1.49
CA PHE A 230 9.08 11.52 2.64
C PHE A 230 9.34 12.32 3.92
N TYR A 231 8.44 12.23 4.88
CA TYR A 231 8.51 13.01 6.12
C TYR A 231 7.90 12.25 7.29
N GLY A 232 8.31 12.58 8.51
CA GLY A 232 7.81 12.01 9.75
C GLY A 232 8.83 12.14 10.88
N ASP A 233 8.43 11.80 12.09
CA ASP A 233 9.26 12.01 13.29
C ASP A 233 10.11 10.78 13.66
N GLN A 234 9.63 9.59 13.32
CA GLN A 234 10.20 8.32 13.77
C GLN A 234 10.86 7.58 12.59
N PRO A 235 12.15 7.22 12.65
CA PRO A 235 12.85 6.59 11.51
C PRO A 235 12.30 5.23 11.09
N HIS A 236 11.64 4.52 12.00
CA HIS A 236 11.14 3.16 11.78
C HIS A 236 9.74 3.11 11.14
N THR A 237 9.05 4.25 11.00
CA THR A 237 7.69 4.27 10.47
C THR A 237 7.69 4.10 8.95
N PHE A 238 6.55 3.63 8.42
CA PHE A 238 6.46 3.13 7.05
C PHE A 238 6.98 4.11 5.99
N PHE A 239 6.60 5.39 6.06
CA PHE A 239 7.04 6.40 5.09
C PHE A 239 8.37 7.02 5.47
N ASN A 240 8.55 7.36 6.76
CA ASN A 240 9.71 8.12 7.19
C ASN A 240 11.02 7.33 7.14
N GLN A 241 10.96 5.99 7.14
CA GLN A 241 12.14 5.17 6.82
C GLN A 241 12.72 5.49 5.43
N PHE A 242 11.99 6.17 4.54
CA PHE A 242 12.48 6.60 3.23
C PHE A 242 12.81 8.10 3.16
N SER A 243 12.99 8.79 4.28
CA SER A 243 13.33 10.22 4.34
C SER A 243 14.49 10.58 3.40
N ASP A 244 15.55 9.78 3.43
CA ASP A 244 16.78 9.97 2.65
C ASP A 244 16.61 9.67 1.16
N ALA A 245 15.50 9.03 0.78
CA ALA A 245 15.14 8.77 -0.60
C ALA A 245 14.28 9.88 -1.23
N SER A 246 13.99 10.96 -0.49
CA SER A 246 13.36 12.16 -1.04
C SER A 246 14.19 12.72 -2.20
N ASN A 247 13.54 13.03 -3.32
CA ASN A 247 14.24 13.36 -4.55
C ASN A 247 13.42 14.28 -5.45
N ALA A 248 14.10 14.92 -6.40
CA ALA A 248 13.47 15.65 -7.48
C ALA A 248 14.16 15.31 -8.80
N PHE A 249 13.38 15.18 -9.87
CA PHE A 249 13.93 14.88 -11.19
C PHE A 249 13.08 15.46 -12.32
N ILE A 250 13.71 15.57 -13.48
CA ILE A 250 13.06 15.94 -14.74
C ILE A 250 13.28 14.80 -15.72
N ARG A 251 12.25 14.50 -16.51
CA ARG A 251 12.29 13.47 -17.55
C ARG A 251 11.73 14.02 -18.85
N LEU A 252 12.52 13.93 -19.91
CA LEU A 252 12.06 14.12 -21.28
C LEU A 252 11.80 12.74 -21.91
N ARG A 253 10.61 12.55 -22.49
CA ARG A 253 10.28 11.38 -23.30
C ARG A 253 9.98 11.85 -24.71
N LEU A 254 10.56 11.19 -25.70
CA LEU A 254 10.25 11.36 -27.12
C LEU A 254 9.43 10.14 -27.57
N PHE A 255 8.40 10.37 -28.36
CA PHE A 255 7.57 9.35 -28.99
C PHE A 255 7.91 9.31 -30.48
N TYR A 256 8.10 8.11 -31.03
CA TYR A 256 8.47 7.87 -32.41
C TYR A 256 7.58 6.78 -33.03
#